data_AF-A0A7C7VNN8-F1
#
_entry.id   AF-A0A7C7VNN8-F1
#
_cell.length_a   1.000
_cell.length_b   1.000
_cell.length_c   1.000
_cell.angle_alpha   90.00
_cell.angle_beta   90.00
_cell.angle_gamma   90.00
#
_symmetry.space_group_name_H-M   'P 1'
#
loop_
_entity.id
_entity.type
_entity.pdbx_description
1 polymer ?
#
loop_
_entity_poly.entity_id
_entity_poly.type
_entity_poly.pdbx_seq_one_letter_code
_entity_poly.pdbx_strand_id
1 'polypeptide(L)'
;MDLETEQRLIAVLLSSFLLLFATVVPMEPGQEELSFPWIACPYKSMTGRPCPLCGSTRAFIHTAHGNLSDAWRLNPIGMIAYFGVWALLIYEIYMLLIKHLGRLKI
;
A
#
# COMPACT_ATOMS: atom_id res chain seq x y z
N MET A 1 20.60 -13.88 -14.41
CA MET A 1 19.67 -13.99 -13.26
C MET A 1 18.65 -15.04 -13.64
N ASP A 2 18.19 -15.87 -12.71
CA ASP A 2 17.09 -16.78 -12.99
C ASP A 2 15.75 -16.01 -13.00
N LEU A 3 14.82 -16.39 -13.87
CA LEU A 3 13.55 -15.69 -14.08
C LEU A 3 12.74 -15.55 -12.78
N GLU A 4 12.82 -16.54 -11.90
CA GLU A 4 12.15 -16.52 -10.59
C GLU A 4 12.74 -15.43 -9.68
N THR A 5 14.06 -15.26 -9.63
CA THR A 5 14.71 -14.20 -8.86
C THR A 5 14.35 -12.81 -9.39
N GLU A 6 14.24 -12.62 -10.71
CA GLU A 6 13.81 -11.35 -11.30
C GLU A 6 12.37 -11.00 -10.90
N GLN A 7 11.46 -11.96 -10.95
CA GLN A 7 10.07 -11.78 -10.50
C GLN A 7 9.98 -11.37 -9.02
N ARG A 8 10.76 -12.03 -8.15
CA ARG A 8 10.82 -11.70 -6.71
C ARG A 8 11.40 -10.31 -6.48
N LEU A 9 12.45 -9.94 -7.20
CA LEU A 9 13.04 -8.59 -7.11
C LEU A 9 12.05 -7.51 -7.55
N ILE A 10 11.29 -7.74 -8.62
CA ILE A 10 10.23 -6.82 -9.06
C ILE A 10 9.18 -6.66 -7.96
N ALA A 11 8.75 -7.76 -7.32
CA ALA A 11 7.78 -7.71 -6.22
C ALA A 11 8.30 -6.90 -5.02
N VAL A 12 9.58 -7.08 -4.65
CA VAL A 12 10.24 -6.30 -3.58
C VAL A 12 10.28 -4.81 -3.95
N LEU A 13 10.69 -4.48 -5.17
CA LEU A 13 10.78 -3.09 -5.64
C LEU A 13 9.41 -2.41 -5.66
N LEU A 14 8.37 -3.08 -6.18
CA LEU A 14 7.01 -2.56 -6.23
C LEU A 14 6.43 -2.37 -4.82
N SER A 15 6.62 -3.35 -3.93
CA SER A 15 6.13 -3.26 -2.55
C SER A 15 6.82 -2.14 -1.78
N SER A 16 8.14 -2.00 -1.94
CA SER A 16 8.92 -0.93 -1.33
C SER A 16 8.49 0.44 -1.86
N PHE A 17 8.29 0.56 -3.17
CA PHE A 17 7.80 1.79 -3.79
C PHE A 17 6.41 2.18 -3.27
N LEU A 18 5.49 1.21 -3.15
CA LEU A 18 4.14 1.45 -2.65
C LEU A 18 4.14 1.94 -1.19
N LEU A 19 4.95 1.32 -0.34
CA LEU A 19 5.09 1.71 1.07
C LEU A 19 5.74 3.10 1.21
N LEU A 20 6.81 3.36 0.45
CA LEU A 20 7.48 4.66 0.45
C LEU A 20 6.57 5.77 -0.08
N PHE A 21 5.82 5.50 -1.15
CA PHE A 21 4.84 6.44 -1.66
C PHE A 21 3.79 6.78 -0.59
N ALA A 22 3.29 5.76 0.13
CA ALA A 22 2.28 5.98 1.16
C ALA A 22 2.78 6.75 2.38
N THR A 23 4.08 6.75 2.68
CA THR A 23 4.66 7.55 3.76
C THR A 23 5.06 8.96 3.32
N VAL A 24 5.39 9.16 2.04
CA VAL A 24 5.81 10.46 1.49
C VAL A 24 4.62 11.36 1.15
N VAL A 25 3.48 10.78 0.76
CA VAL A 25 2.29 11.56 0.41
C VAL A 25 1.78 12.27 1.66
N PRO A 26 1.71 13.62 1.67
CA PRO A 26 1.22 14.36 2.82
C PRO A 26 -0.27 14.07 3.03
N MET A 27 -0.61 13.60 4.23
CA MET A 27 -1.99 13.33 4.62
C MET A 27 -2.27 13.92 5.99
N GLU A 28 -3.23 14.84 6.07
CA GLU A 28 -3.69 15.38 7.35
C GLU A 28 -4.71 14.41 8.00
N PRO A 29 -4.70 14.26 9.35
CA PRO A 29 -5.71 13.48 10.07
C PRO A 29 -7.13 13.99 9.78
N GLY A 30 -8.09 13.08 9.59
CA GLY A 30 -9.48 13.44 9.27
C GLY A 30 -9.77 13.87 7.83
N GLN A 31 -8.79 13.83 6.92
CA GLN A 31 -9.05 14.14 5.50
C GLN A 31 -9.82 13.02 4.77
N GLU A 32 -11.15 13.18 4.72
CA GLU A 32 -12.06 12.36 3.91
C GLU A 32 -12.20 12.88 2.45
N GLU A 33 -11.80 14.14 2.21
CA GLU A 33 -11.94 14.89 0.96
C GLU A 33 -10.63 14.92 0.15
N LEU A 34 -10.68 15.02 -1.19
CA LEU A 34 -9.46 15.11 -2.02
C LEU A 34 -8.78 16.46 -1.74
N SER A 35 -7.45 16.46 -1.57
CA SER A 35 -6.65 17.69 -1.56
C SER A 35 -6.74 18.49 -2.87
N PHE A 36 -7.37 17.92 -3.92
CA PHE A 36 -7.69 18.59 -5.18
C PHE A 36 -9.19 18.96 -5.22
N PRO A 37 -9.60 20.11 -4.66
CA PRO A 37 -10.99 20.54 -4.62
C PRO A 37 -11.61 20.77 -6.01
N TRP A 38 -10.78 20.93 -7.05
CA TRP A 38 -11.18 21.12 -8.44
C TRP A 38 -11.57 19.83 -9.18
N ILE A 39 -11.28 18.65 -8.61
CA ILE A 39 -11.66 17.36 -9.20
C ILE A 39 -12.75 16.75 -8.32
N ALA A 40 -14.00 17.12 -8.60
CA ALA A 40 -15.15 16.47 -7.97
C ALA A 40 -15.20 15.00 -8.41
N CYS A 41 -15.15 14.07 -7.45
CA CYS A 41 -15.29 12.65 -7.75
C CYS A 41 -16.73 12.36 -8.22
N PRO A 42 -16.96 11.96 -9.49
CA PRO A 42 -18.32 11.75 -9.99
C PRO A 42 -19.06 10.66 -9.21
N TYR A 43 -18.34 9.64 -8.74
CA TYR A 43 -18.92 8.61 -7.87
C TYR A 43 -19.45 9.18 -6.55
N LYS A 44 -18.69 10.07 -5.90
CA LYS A 44 -19.14 10.73 -4.67
C LYS A 44 -20.32 11.66 -4.95
N SER A 45 -20.33 12.35 -6.09
CA SER A 45 -21.47 13.18 -6.49
C SER A 45 -22.75 12.38 -6.71
N MET A 46 -22.65 11.16 -7.23
CA MET A 46 -23.82 10.30 -7.49
C MET A 46 -24.28 9.51 -6.26
N THR A 47 -23.34 9.05 -5.42
CA THR A 47 -23.65 8.12 -4.32
C THR A 47 -23.58 8.74 -2.93
N GLY A 48 -23.03 9.96 -2.81
CA GLY A 48 -22.75 10.61 -1.52
C GLY A 48 -21.62 9.96 -0.73
N ARG A 49 -20.95 8.92 -1.26
CA ARG A 49 -19.90 8.15 -0.57
C ARG A 49 -18.57 8.21 -1.33
N PRO A 50 -17.42 8.18 -0.65
CA PRO A 50 -16.15 7.98 -1.34
C PRO A 50 -16.16 6.63 -2.06
N CYS A 51 -15.61 6.58 -3.29
CA CYS A 51 -15.57 5.31 -4.02
C CYS A 51 -14.67 4.30 -3.28
N PRO A 52 -14.98 3.00 -3.31
CA PRO A 52 -14.24 2.01 -2.54
C PRO A 52 -12.76 1.96 -2.89
N LEU A 53 -12.42 2.33 -4.13
CA LEU A 53 -11.04 2.40 -4.64
C LEU A 53 -10.28 3.62 -4.09
N CYS A 54 -10.84 4.82 -4.17
CA CYS A 54 -10.20 6.01 -3.56
C CYS A 54 -10.19 5.91 -2.03
N GLY A 55 -11.23 5.31 -1.44
CA GLY A 55 -11.32 5.05 0.00
C GLY A 55 -10.27 4.06 0.48
N SER A 56 -9.98 2.99 -0.28
CA SER A 56 -8.92 2.04 0.07
C SER A 56 -7.52 2.66 -0.06
N THR A 57 -7.24 3.44 -1.11
CA THR A 57 -5.95 4.15 -1.25
C THR A 57 -5.72 5.12 -0.10
N ARG A 58 -6.75 5.88 0.32
CA ARG A 58 -6.65 6.77 1.49
C ARG A 58 -6.49 6.01 2.79
N ALA A 59 -7.24 4.93 2.98
CA ALA A 59 -7.10 4.08 4.17
C ALA A 59 -5.68 3.49 4.25
N PHE A 60 -5.08 3.12 3.12
CA PHE A 60 -3.69 2.67 3.04
C PHE A 60 -2.72 3.77 3.51
N ILE A 61 -2.88 5.00 3.01
CA ILE A 61 -2.04 6.15 3.38
C ILE A 61 -2.26 6.53 4.86
N HIS A 62 -3.51 6.57 5.35
CA HIS A 62 -3.81 6.80 6.76
C HIS A 62 -3.19 5.74 7.67
N THR A 63 -3.20 4.48 7.24
CA THR A 63 -2.52 3.39 7.96
C THR A 63 -1.01 3.63 8.02
N ALA A 64 -0.41 4.10 6.92
CA ALA A 64 1.02 4.46 6.87
C ALA A 64 1.38 5.63 7.80
N HIS A 65 0.46 6.56 8.03
CA HIS A 65 0.62 7.70 8.95
C HIS A 65 0.24 7.38 10.40
N GLY A 66 -0.22 6.16 10.69
CA GLY A 66 -0.66 5.75 12.03
C GLY A 66 -2.11 6.12 12.39
N ASN A 67 -2.87 6.72 11.47
CA ASN A 67 -4.28 7.10 11.66
C ASN A 67 -5.23 5.91 11.44
N LEU A 68 -5.14 4.89 12.30
CA LEU A 68 -5.88 3.63 12.13
C LEU A 68 -7.40 3.81 12.21
N SER A 69 -7.88 4.76 13.04
CA SER A 69 -9.33 5.03 13.17
C SER A 69 -9.91 5.57 11.86
N ASP A 70 -9.21 6.51 11.23
CA ASP A 70 -9.61 7.11 9.95
C ASP A 70 -9.53 6.08 8.82
N ALA A 71 -8.48 5.25 8.81
CA ALA A 71 -8.33 4.17 7.85
C ALA A 71 -9.51 3.18 7.91
N TRP A 72 -9.92 2.79 9.12
CA TRP A 72 -11.05 1.89 9.33
C TRP A 72 -12.38 2.49 8.90
N ARG A 73 -12.61 3.78 9.19
CA ARG A 73 -13.83 4.51 8.80
C ARG A 73 -13.95 4.65 7.28
N LEU A 74 -12.83 4.86 6.58
CA LEU A 74 -12.79 5.01 5.13
C LEU A 74 -13.01 3.68 4.41
N ASN A 75 -12.12 2.71 4.62
CA ASN A 75 -12.25 1.37 4.05
C ASN A 75 -11.28 0.39 4.75
N PRO A 76 -11.77 -0.58 5.53
CA PRO A 76 -10.94 -1.60 6.19
C PRO A 76 -10.06 -2.38 5.21
N ILE A 77 -10.47 -2.55 3.95
CA ILE A 77 -9.68 -3.24 2.92
C ILE A 77 -8.35 -2.52 2.68
N GLY A 78 -8.33 -1.17 2.70
CA GLY A 78 -7.09 -0.42 2.50
C GLY A 78 -6.10 -0.61 3.65
N MET A 79 -6.61 -0.69 4.88
CA MET A 79 -5.81 -0.99 6.06
C MET A 79 -5.24 -2.41 6.01
N ILE A 80 -6.07 -3.40 5.67
CA ILE A 80 -5.63 -4.80 5.52
C ILE A 80 -4.58 -4.92 4.40
N ALA A 81 -4.79 -4.24 3.28
CA ALA A 81 -3.85 -4.22 2.17
C ALA A 81 -2.48 -3.65 2.58
N TYR A 82 -2.44 -2.62 3.43
CA TYR A 82 -1.18 -2.07 3.97
C TYR A 82 -0.36 -3.12 4.71
N PHE A 83 -0.97 -3.84 5.64
CA PHE A 83 -0.30 -4.92 6.36
C PHE A 83 0.04 -6.10 5.44
N GLY A 84 -0.81 -6.40 4.46
CA GLY A 84 -0.54 -7.41 3.44
C GLY A 84 0.70 -7.11 2.61
N VAL A 85 0.92 -5.85 2.22
CA VAL A 85 2.10 -5.42 1.47
C VAL A 85 3.37 -5.55 2.32
N TRP A 86 3.32 -5.19 3.60
CA TRP A 86 4.43 -5.43 4.52
C TRP A 86 4.76 -6.92 4.66
N ALA A 87 3.74 -7.77 4.83
CA ALA A 87 3.93 -9.21 4.93
C ALA A 87 4.54 -9.81 3.63
N LEU A 88 4.06 -9.36 2.46
CA LEU A 88 4.60 -9.77 1.17
C LEU A 88 6.07 -9.35 1.01
N LEU A 89 6.40 -8.10 1.36
CA LEU A 89 7.78 -7.60 1.31
C LEU A 89 8.72 -8.45 2.18
N ILE A 90 8.33 -8.75 3.42
CA ILE A 90 9.11 -9.59 4.34
C ILE A 90 9.27 -11.00 3.77
N TYR A 91 8.19 -11.59 3.25
CA TYR A 91 8.22 -12.92 2.65
C TYR A 91 9.18 -13.01 1.46
N GLU A 92 9.12 -12.05 0.54
CA GLU A 92 9.99 -12.05 -0.64
C GLU A 92 11.47 -11.83 -0.28
N ILE A 93 11.75 -10.93 0.67
CA ILE A 93 13.11 -10.73 1.19
C ILE A 93 13.63 -12.03 1.84
N TYR A 94 12.83 -12.67 2.68
CA TYR A 94 13.18 -13.93 3.34
C TYR A 94 13.51 -15.04 2.33
N MET A 95 12.67 -15.20 1.31
CA MET A 95 12.88 -16.19 0.25
C MET A 95 14.13 -15.89 -0.58
N LEU A 96 14.38 -14.62 -0.92
CA LEU A 96 15.61 -14.21 -1.62
C LEU A 96 16.86 -14.49 -0.80
N LEU A 97 16.83 -14.23 0.51
CA LEU A 97 17.94 -14.50 1.43
C LEU A 97 18.25 -16.00 1.54
N ILE A 98 17.23 -16.85 1.70
CA ILE A 98 17.41 -18.30 1.75
C ILE A 98 18.00 -18.82 0.43
N LYS A 99 17.49 -18.34 -0.71
CA LYS A 99 17.99 -18.73 -2.03
C LYS A 99 19.46 -18.34 -2.21
N HIS A 100 19.87 -17.15 -1.75
CA HIS A 100 21.27 -16.72 -1.77
C HIS A 100 22.16 -17.56 -0.85
N LEU A 101 21.71 -17.82 0.39
CA LEU A 101 22.45 -18.65 1.35
C LEU A 101 22.60 -20.11 0.87
N GLY A 102 21.58 -20.66 0.20
CA GLY A 102 21.65 -21.99 -0.42
C GLY A 102 22.65 -22.06 -1.58
N ARG A 103 22.80 -20.98 -2.36
CA ARG A 103 23.80 -20.91 -3.44
C ARG A 103 25.24 -20.76 -2.92
N LEU A 104 25.45 -20.19 -1.73
CA LEU A 104 26.78 -19.99 -1.14
C LEU A 104 27.34 -21.25 -0.44
N LYS A 105 26.49 -22.25 -0.19
CA LYS A 105 26.85 -23.48 0.53
C LYS A 105 27.27 -24.63 -0.40
N ILE A 106 27.38 -24.37 -1.70
CA ILE A 106 27.84 -25.26 -2.78
C ILE A 106 29.18 -24.74 -3.27
#